data_AF-A0A8H5TMV2-F1
#
_entry.id   AF-A0A8H5TMV2-F1
#
_cell.length_a   1.000
_cell.length_b   1.000
_cell.length_c   1.000
_cell.angle_alpha   90.00
_cell.angle_beta   90.00
_cell.angle_gamma   90.00
#
_symmetry.space_group_name_H-M   'P 1'
#
loop_
_entity.id
_entity.type
_entity.pdbx_description
1 polymer ?
#
loop_
_entity_poly.entity_id
_entity_poly.type
_entity_poly.pdbx_seq_one_letter_code
_entity_poly.pdbx_strand_id
1 'polypeptide(L)'
;MVHHRKTKATSSQAQNTISTGLATVESVTFECTVPTQEPAIDRLTRALPFADNIADNLAWATAFIDRAGHLNEDHELLKMRLHAAIDTIGNDAVEMTLLRQQLNNQAHLVEQLESTVAGQEKAKRELEQRLAKSRATALKAERDLANKLQSVEKALRLSKTAESRLKSKLDKTILEDHERWQREAEHDREDHASLDAARDSLQEALQQKATLQAELDEKSQQLTSTQHDLSVAEETLRTCKRNCTDKEAQISALTEQLAVANRTNTELSASLDSTKAQLSTKEQEVAGLSESLNQANSSLSEANQTIAQNSGAIVTLEVNLAAAQEERDQKLALLEGLQRSTQDTQKALQDKIDELSAHDLEDHQRLEAANEAKRLSEESIRDLQSKIDAANTHDADVQRRLQAEEEAKRAAEAELERVKLQLEEANKPKLPNTVTLSNPIPIVGSLSGASDNFDDIFYPIVSSFPITLYGHSSTSVFVSINGLLSLDTGDRSYTHKALPCRDGGLPAYTLLPFWCDLYIYKDTPQGIYYEITGQAPSRSLCVEWYVSRYGDSTQYYHFLVVLEEARPNIVTYKYFEALDKGAKCTIGAQGPNGAQQWSYNQAKALPGVQVVIDTWSGSVAQGTFPVHN
;
A
#
# COMPACT_ATOMS: atom_id res chain seq x y z
N MET A 1 -4.57 12.49 99.41
CA MET A 1 -5.98 12.09 99.60
C MET A 1 -6.84 12.98 98.72
N VAL A 2 -7.72 12.37 97.93
CA VAL A 2 -8.88 12.94 97.23
C VAL A 2 -8.63 13.85 96.00
N HIS A 3 -8.91 13.23 94.85
CA HIS A 3 -9.16 13.79 93.53
C HIS A 3 -10.47 14.61 93.46
N HIS A 4 -10.46 15.69 92.68
CA HIS A 4 -11.53 16.16 91.78
C HIS A 4 -11.03 17.41 91.03
N ARG A 5 -11.46 17.82 89.83
CA ARG A 5 -12.12 17.26 88.62
C ARG A 5 -12.41 18.51 87.75
N LYS A 6 -12.08 18.47 86.45
CA LYS A 6 -12.62 19.24 85.28
C LYS A 6 -11.48 19.77 84.37
N THR A 7 -11.15 19.14 83.23
CA THR A 7 -11.75 19.23 81.85
C THR A 7 -11.75 20.65 81.26
N LYS A 8 -11.14 20.96 80.10
CA LYS A 8 -11.44 20.42 78.73
C LYS A 8 -10.29 20.78 77.73
N ALA A 9 -9.90 19.82 76.86
CA ALA A 9 -9.99 19.81 75.37
C ALA A 9 -8.88 20.56 74.59
N THR A 10 -8.26 20.09 73.49
CA THR A 10 -8.48 18.94 72.58
C THR A 10 -7.27 18.80 71.62
N SER A 11 -6.75 17.59 71.40
CA SER A 11 -6.55 16.97 70.06
C SER A 11 -5.80 15.64 70.23
N SER A 12 -6.56 14.54 70.28
CA SER A 12 -6.01 13.19 70.28
C SER A 12 -5.57 12.80 68.87
N GLN A 13 -4.37 12.22 68.79
CA GLN A 13 -3.83 11.53 67.64
C GLN A 13 -4.86 10.56 67.04
N ALA A 14 -5.20 10.76 65.77
CA ALA A 14 -5.76 9.71 64.94
C ALA A 14 -4.59 8.82 64.50
N GLN A 15 -4.51 7.62 65.07
CA GLN A 15 -3.85 6.52 64.39
C GLN A 15 -4.66 6.24 63.12
N ASN A 16 -4.16 6.68 61.96
CA ASN A 16 -4.66 6.20 60.68
C ASN A 16 -4.19 4.75 60.53
N THR A 17 -5.01 3.82 61.00
CA THR A 17 -5.02 2.44 60.50
C THR A 17 -5.32 2.53 59.02
N ILE A 18 -4.30 2.33 58.19
CA ILE A 18 -4.47 2.17 56.75
C ILE A 18 -5.28 0.89 56.56
N SER A 19 -6.56 1.05 56.24
CA SER A 19 -7.40 -0.02 55.76
C SER A 19 -6.80 -0.51 54.45
N THR A 20 -6.21 -1.70 54.48
CA THR A 20 -5.85 -2.46 53.27
C THR A 20 -7.11 -2.58 52.43
N GLY A 21 -7.19 -1.81 51.34
CA GLY A 21 -8.27 -1.85 50.38
C GLY A 21 -8.37 -3.27 49.83
N LEU A 22 -9.34 -4.02 50.35
CA LEU A 22 -9.81 -5.27 49.79
C LEU A 22 -10.09 -5.05 48.30
N ALA A 23 -9.60 -5.97 47.48
CA ALA A 23 -9.96 -6.09 46.08
C ALA A 23 -11.48 -6.09 45.95
N THR A 24 -12.05 -4.95 45.57
CA THR A 24 -13.44 -4.86 45.15
C THR A 24 -13.52 -5.55 43.81
N VAL A 25 -13.83 -6.85 43.83
CA VAL A 25 -14.28 -7.59 42.68
C VAL A 25 -15.62 -6.97 42.28
N GLU A 26 -15.64 -6.17 41.21
CA GLU A 26 -16.89 -5.81 40.54
C GLU A 26 -17.50 -7.10 40.01
N SER A 27 -18.51 -7.63 40.70
CA SER A 27 -19.32 -8.71 40.16
C SER A 27 -20.25 -8.13 39.10
N VAL A 28 -19.88 -8.27 37.83
CA VAL A 28 -20.78 -7.98 36.71
C VAL A 28 -21.80 -9.12 36.63
N THR A 29 -23.01 -8.89 37.12
CA THR A 29 -24.14 -9.81 36.95
C THR A 29 -24.83 -9.52 35.62
N PHE A 30 -24.78 -10.47 34.69
CA PHE A 30 -25.62 -10.46 33.49
C PHE A 30 -26.99 -11.07 33.82
N GLU A 31 -28.05 -10.29 33.70
CA GLU A 31 -29.42 -10.83 33.69
C GLU A 31 -29.66 -11.54 32.36
N CYS A 32 -29.68 -12.87 32.38
CA CYS A 32 -30.15 -13.67 31.27
C CYS A 32 -31.66 -13.91 31.46
N THR A 33 -32.49 -13.20 30.72
CA THR A 33 -33.93 -13.47 30.67
C THR A 33 -34.19 -14.65 29.75
N VAL A 34 -34.91 -15.66 30.27
CA VAL A 34 -35.39 -16.80 29.48
C VAL A 34 -36.35 -16.32 28.37
N PRO A 35 -36.36 -16.96 27.19
CA PRO A 35 -37.22 -16.56 26.08
C PRO A 35 -38.68 -16.52 26.52
N THR A 36 -39.34 -15.38 26.29
CA THR A 36 -40.78 -15.24 26.51
C THR A 36 -41.55 -16.22 25.62
N GLN A 37 -42.65 -16.77 26.13
CA GLN A 37 -43.53 -17.69 25.37
C GLN A 37 -44.13 -17.07 24.11
N GLU A 38 -44.10 -15.74 23.99
CA GLU A 38 -44.56 -15.05 22.80
C GLU A 38 -43.40 -14.87 21.80
N PRO A 39 -43.58 -15.32 20.54
CA PRO A 39 -42.57 -15.16 19.51
C PRO A 39 -42.35 -13.66 19.23
N ALA A 40 -41.10 -13.24 19.15
CA ALA A 40 -40.71 -11.84 18.88
C ALA A 40 -41.15 -11.32 17.49
N ILE A 41 -41.70 -12.20 16.65
CA ILE A 41 -42.20 -11.89 15.32
C ILE A 41 -43.62 -12.46 15.24
N ASP A 42 -44.59 -11.58 14.95
CA ASP A 42 -45.97 -11.98 14.72
C ASP A 42 -46.03 -13.01 13.58
N ARG A 43 -46.55 -14.21 13.87
CA ARG A 43 -46.75 -15.25 12.86
C ARG A 43 -47.84 -14.78 11.89
N LEU A 44 -47.50 -14.66 10.61
CA LEU A 44 -48.46 -14.42 9.54
C LEU A 44 -49.46 -15.58 9.47
N THR A 45 -50.67 -15.38 9.98
CA THR A 45 -51.78 -16.34 9.97
C THR A 45 -52.68 -16.21 8.75
N ARG A 46 -52.42 -15.22 7.89
CA ARG A 46 -53.12 -15.00 6.61
C ARG A 46 -52.48 -15.81 5.49
N ALA A 47 -53.30 -16.26 4.54
CA ALA A 47 -52.81 -16.95 3.34
C ALA A 47 -51.73 -16.09 2.65
N LEU A 48 -50.57 -16.70 2.39
CA LEU A 48 -49.48 -16.05 1.67
C LEU A 48 -49.97 -15.65 0.26
N PRO A 49 -49.61 -14.46 -0.24
CA PRO A 49 -50.08 -13.96 -1.52
C PRO A 49 -49.28 -14.64 -2.64
N PHE A 50 -49.49 -15.94 -2.83
CA PHE A 50 -48.96 -16.62 -4.00
C PHE A 50 -49.75 -16.13 -5.22
N ALA A 51 -49.04 -15.66 -6.24
CA ALA A 51 -49.63 -15.33 -7.51
C ALA A 51 -50.15 -16.60 -8.19
N ASP A 52 -51.18 -16.51 -9.02
CA ASP A 52 -51.71 -17.66 -9.78
C ASP A 52 -50.70 -18.19 -10.83
N ASN A 53 -49.63 -17.44 -11.06
CA ASN A 53 -48.55 -17.75 -11.99
C ASN A 53 -47.32 -18.33 -11.27
N ILE A 54 -46.87 -19.50 -11.72
CA ILE A 54 -45.74 -20.23 -11.13
C ILE A 54 -44.41 -19.47 -11.25
N ALA A 55 -44.23 -18.68 -12.31
CA ALA A 55 -43.02 -17.90 -12.54
C ALA A 55 -42.86 -16.78 -11.50
N ASP A 56 -43.95 -16.10 -11.16
CA ASP A 56 -43.95 -15.04 -10.16
C ASP A 56 -43.67 -15.62 -8.75
N ASN A 57 -44.24 -16.78 -8.43
CA ASN A 57 -43.96 -17.47 -7.17
C ASN A 57 -42.49 -17.90 -7.05
N LEU A 58 -41.87 -18.37 -8.15
CA LEU A 58 -40.45 -18.70 -8.22
C LEU A 58 -39.55 -17.46 -8.06
N ALA A 59 -39.92 -16.34 -8.67
CA ALA A 59 -39.19 -15.08 -8.52
C ALA A 59 -39.24 -14.56 -7.07
N TRP A 60 -40.40 -14.65 -6.42
CA TRP A 60 -40.56 -14.26 -5.01
C TRP A 60 -39.78 -15.19 -4.06
N ALA A 61 -39.78 -16.50 -4.33
CA ALA A 61 -38.98 -17.46 -3.57
C ALA A 61 -37.48 -17.18 -3.71
N THR A 62 -37.02 -16.85 -4.92
CA THR A 62 -35.62 -16.51 -5.18
C THR A 62 -35.22 -15.24 -4.44
N ALA A 63 -36.03 -14.18 -4.53
CA ALA A 63 -35.78 -12.92 -3.80
C ALA A 63 -35.77 -13.11 -2.27
N PHE A 64 -36.61 -14.01 -1.74
CA PHE A 64 -36.61 -14.34 -0.32
C PHE A 64 -35.34 -15.10 0.10
N ILE A 65 -34.88 -16.04 -0.72
CA ILE A 65 -33.63 -16.80 -0.47
C ILE A 65 -32.43 -15.84 -0.52
N ASP A 66 -32.36 -14.94 -1.49
CA ASP A 66 -31.30 -13.92 -1.58
C ASP A 66 -31.31 -13.00 -0.36
N ARG A 67 -32.48 -12.50 0.04
CA ARG A 67 -32.64 -11.68 1.25
C ARG A 67 -32.19 -12.42 2.51
N ALA A 68 -32.53 -13.71 2.63
CA ALA A 68 -32.11 -14.55 3.75
C ALA A 68 -30.59 -14.80 3.74
N GLY A 69 -30.00 -14.96 2.56
CA GLY A 69 -28.54 -15.05 2.37
C GLY A 69 -27.82 -13.79 2.86
N HIS A 70 -28.28 -12.61 2.42
CA HIS A 70 -27.72 -11.33 2.85
C HIS A 70 -27.83 -11.10 4.37
N LEU A 71 -28.98 -11.42 4.97
CA LEU A 71 -29.16 -11.31 6.42
C LEU A 71 -28.23 -12.23 7.21
N ASN A 72 -27.92 -13.42 6.68
CA ASN A 72 -26.99 -14.35 7.30
C ASN A 72 -25.53 -13.86 7.20
N GLU A 73 -25.17 -13.26 6.07
CA GLU A 73 -23.86 -12.63 5.86
C GLU A 73 -23.66 -11.44 6.81
N ASP A 74 -24.67 -10.57 6.96
CA ASP A 74 -24.68 -9.48 7.93
C ASP A 74 -24.57 -9.99 9.38
N HIS A 75 -25.24 -11.11 9.70
CA HIS A 75 -25.16 -11.72 11.03
C HIS A 75 -23.77 -12.27 11.34
N GLU A 76 -23.13 -12.97 10.40
CA GLU A 76 -21.75 -13.46 10.59
C GLU A 76 -20.75 -12.31 10.67
N LEU A 77 -20.93 -11.24 9.89
CA LEU A 77 -20.12 -10.03 9.99
C LEU A 77 -20.26 -9.35 11.36
N LEU A 78 -21.50 -9.24 11.87
CA LEU A 78 -21.79 -8.68 13.19
C LEU A 78 -21.15 -9.53 14.30
N LYS A 79 -21.22 -10.86 14.17
CA LYS A 79 -20.61 -11.81 15.10
C LYS A 79 -19.08 -11.72 15.09
N MET A 80 -18.45 -11.59 13.92
CA MET A 80 -17.00 -11.37 13.82
C MET A 80 -16.59 -10.04 14.48
N ARG A 81 -17.35 -8.96 14.24
CA ARG A 81 -17.12 -7.66 14.90
C ARG A 81 -17.27 -7.73 16.42
N LEU A 82 -18.25 -8.49 16.91
CA LEU A 82 -18.46 -8.70 18.34
C LEU A 82 -17.30 -9.46 18.98
N HIS A 83 -16.79 -10.52 18.35
CA HIS A 83 -15.62 -11.24 18.85
C HIS A 83 -14.36 -10.36 18.86
N ALA A 84 -14.12 -9.60 17.79
CA ALA A 84 -13.01 -8.65 17.74
C ALA A 84 -13.09 -7.57 18.83
N ALA A 85 -14.30 -7.09 19.13
CA ALA A 85 -14.53 -6.14 20.22
C ALA A 85 -14.26 -6.78 21.60
N ILE A 86 -14.69 -8.02 21.81
CA ILE A 86 -14.42 -8.78 23.05
C ILE A 86 -12.92 -8.98 23.24
N ASP A 87 -12.19 -9.38 22.20
CA ASP A 87 -10.75 -9.59 22.25
C ASP A 87 -9.99 -8.28 22.54
N THR A 88 -10.44 -7.17 21.93
CA THR A 88 -9.86 -5.83 22.18
C THR A 88 -10.07 -5.41 23.63
N ILE A 89 -11.30 -5.54 24.15
CA ILE A 89 -11.60 -5.22 25.56
C ILE A 89 -10.81 -6.12 26.52
N GLY A 90 -10.64 -7.40 26.17
CA GLY A 90 -9.83 -8.35 26.94
C GLY A 90 -8.36 -7.93 27.01
N ASN A 91 -7.78 -7.54 25.88
CA ASN A 91 -6.40 -7.06 25.82
C ASN A 91 -6.21 -5.74 26.57
N ASP A 92 -7.12 -4.78 26.42
CA ASP A 92 -7.11 -3.51 27.13
C ASP A 92 -7.21 -3.71 28.66
N ALA A 93 -7.99 -4.70 29.11
CA ALA A 93 -8.10 -5.03 30.53
C ALA A 93 -6.79 -5.61 31.11
N VAL A 94 -6.06 -6.41 30.32
CA VAL A 94 -4.74 -6.93 30.71
C VAL A 94 -3.73 -5.79 30.80
N GLU A 95 -3.71 -4.89 29.81
CA GLU A 95 -2.83 -3.72 29.81
C GLU A 95 -3.13 -2.78 30.99
N MET A 96 -4.41 -2.52 31.27
CA MET A 96 -4.84 -1.74 32.43
C MET A 96 -4.42 -2.39 33.75
N THR A 97 -4.40 -3.72 33.84
CA THR A 97 -3.92 -4.44 35.04
C THR A 97 -2.42 -4.26 35.23
N LEU A 98 -1.65 -4.35 34.14
CA LEU A 98 -0.20 -4.13 34.16
C LEU A 98 0.15 -2.68 34.55
N LEU A 99 -0.56 -1.70 33.99
CA LEU A 99 -0.39 -0.29 34.33
C LEU A 99 -0.71 0.00 35.80
N ARG A 100 -1.77 -0.61 36.35
CA ARG A 100 -2.10 -0.51 37.79
C ARG A 100 -0.99 -1.10 38.67
N GLN A 101 -0.40 -2.22 38.25
CA GLN A 101 0.72 -2.83 38.97
C GLN A 101 1.96 -1.94 38.95
N GLN A 102 2.29 -1.35 37.79
CA GLN A 102 3.38 -0.38 37.68
C GLN A 102 3.15 0.86 38.55
N LEU A 103 1.93 1.40 38.56
CA LEU A 103 1.57 2.54 39.39
C LEU A 103 1.73 2.24 40.89
N ASN A 104 1.31 1.06 41.34
CA ASN A 104 1.50 0.63 42.73
C ASN A 104 2.99 0.50 43.10
N ASN A 105 3.80 -0.06 42.20
CA ASN A 105 5.25 -0.17 42.43
C ASN A 105 5.91 1.22 42.52
N GLN A 106 5.50 2.17 41.66
CA GLN A 106 5.99 3.54 41.72
C GLN A 106 5.53 4.25 43.00
N ALA A 107 4.29 4.06 43.44
CA ALA A 107 3.79 4.62 44.69
C ALA A 107 4.62 4.16 45.90
N HIS A 108 4.97 2.87 45.97
CA HIS A 108 5.86 2.35 47.01
C HIS A 108 7.27 2.96 46.97
N LEU A 109 7.82 3.19 45.78
CA LEU A 109 9.13 3.83 45.64
C LEU A 109 9.09 5.28 46.13
N VAL A 110 8.03 6.01 45.82
CA VAL A 110 7.81 7.38 46.31
C VAL A 110 7.75 7.39 47.84
N GLU A 111 6.99 6.48 48.45
CA GLU A 111 6.89 6.37 49.92
C GLU A 111 8.26 6.10 50.58
N GLN A 112 9.09 5.25 49.97
CA GLN A 112 10.46 4.99 50.44
C GLN A 112 11.36 6.23 50.34
N LEU A 113 11.24 6.99 49.24
CA LEU A 113 12.01 8.22 49.03
C LEU A 113 11.57 9.31 50.02
N GLU A 114 10.26 9.47 50.25
CA GLU A 114 9.72 10.41 51.24
C GLU A 114 10.22 10.11 52.65
N SER A 115 10.26 8.83 53.05
CA SER A 115 10.84 8.40 54.34
C SER A 115 12.33 8.77 54.45
N THR A 116 13.08 8.58 53.36
CA THR A 116 14.51 8.92 53.30
C THR A 116 14.74 10.42 53.42
N VAL A 117 13.96 11.22 52.70
CA VAL A 117 14.01 12.69 52.75
C VAL A 117 13.67 13.19 54.16
N ALA A 118 12.63 12.65 54.78
CA ALA A 118 12.27 13.00 56.17
C ALA A 118 13.40 12.68 57.16
N GLY A 119 14.09 11.55 56.96
CA GLY A 119 15.28 11.17 57.74
C GLY A 119 16.43 12.17 57.58
N GLN A 120 16.72 12.60 56.36
CA GLN A 120 17.75 13.59 56.07
C GLN A 120 17.40 14.97 56.65
N GLU A 121 16.13 15.37 56.59
CA GLU A 121 15.66 16.63 57.15
C GLU A 121 15.83 16.68 58.67
N LYS A 122 15.59 15.55 59.35
CA LYS A 122 15.85 15.42 60.80
C LYS A 122 17.34 15.58 61.10
N ALA A 123 18.22 14.92 60.35
CA ALA A 123 19.67 15.03 60.52
C ALA A 123 20.17 16.47 60.29
N LYS A 124 19.63 17.17 59.30
CA LYS A 124 19.92 18.59 59.04
C LYS A 124 19.56 19.47 60.24
N ARG A 125 18.35 19.31 60.81
CA ARG A 125 17.92 20.08 62.00
C ARG A 125 18.82 19.83 63.21
N GLU A 126 19.27 18.60 63.42
CA GLU A 126 20.21 18.25 64.51
C GLU A 126 21.58 18.92 64.32
N LEU A 127 22.09 18.96 63.08
CA LEU A 127 23.33 19.67 62.75
C LEU A 127 23.20 21.19 62.93
N GLU A 128 22.09 21.79 62.49
CA GLU A 128 21.84 23.22 62.67
C GLU A 128 21.79 23.61 64.16
N GLN A 129 21.17 22.79 65.01
CA GLN A 129 21.18 23.01 66.46
C GLN A 129 22.59 22.92 67.05
N ARG A 130 23.39 21.94 66.63
CA ARG A 130 24.80 21.81 67.05
C ARG A 130 25.62 23.03 66.63
N LEU A 131 25.43 23.49 65.39
CA LEU A 131 26.11 24.68 64.87
C LEU A 131 25.73 25.93 65.67
N ALA A 132 24.44 26.15 65.96
CA ALA A 132 23.99 27.26 66.77
C ALA A 132 24.60 27.25 68.18
N LYS A 133 24.68 26.08 68.82
CA LYS A 133 25.33 25.92 70.14
C LYS A 133 26.83 26.23 70.10
N SER A 134 27.53 25.81 69.04
CA SER A 134 28.95 26.10 68.86
C SER A 134 29.21 27.60 68.67
N ARG A 135 28.41 28.27 67.83
CA ARG A 135 28.47 29.72 67.58
C ARG A 135 28.25 30.54 68.86
N ALA A 136 27.27 30.15 69.68
CA ALA A 136 27.02 30.82 70.96
C ALA A 136 28.22 30.71 71.92
N THR A 137 28.94 29.58 71.88
CA THR A 137 30.13 29.34 72.71
C THR A 137 31.31 30.19 72.22
N ALA A 138 31.51 30.25 70.90
CA ALA A 138 32.56 31.06 70.27
C ALA A 138 32.37 32.56 70.55
N LEU A 139 31.15 33.09 70.41
CA LEU A 139 30.82 34.49 70.72
C LEU A 139 31.08 34.87 72.19
N LYS A 140 30.93 33.91 73.12
CA LYS A 140 31.26 34.14 74.52
C LYS A 140 32.77 34.23 74.73
N ALA A 141 33.53 33.32 74.13
CA ALA A 141 34.99 33.32 74.19
C ALA A 141 35.61 34.58 73.57
N GLU A 142 35.05 35.06 72.45
CA GLU A 142 35.48 36.28 71.79
C GLU A 142 35.29 37.52 72.68
N ARG A 143 34.14 37.64 73.36
CA ARG A 143 33.92 38.73 74.34
C ARG A 143 34.91 38.66 75.50
N ASP A 144 35.22 37.48 76.00
CA ASP A 144 36.18 37.30 77.09
C ASP A 144 37.60 37.68 76.66
N LEU A 145 38.00 37.37 75.41
CA LEU A 145 39.27 37.77 74.83
C LEU A 145 39.36 39.29 74.60
N ALA A 146 38.30 39.93 74.07
CA ALA A 146 38.27 41.37 73.88
C ALA A 146 38.43 42.15 75.20
N ASN A 147 37.78 41.67 76.28
CA ASN A 147 37.93 42.24 77.61
C ASN A 147 39.36 42.09 78.16
N LYS A 148 40.02 40.95 77.89
CA LYS A 148 41.42 40.73 78.27
C LYS A 148 42.38 41.63 77.48
N LEU A 149 42.15 41.80 76.18
CA LEU A 149 42.96 42.67 75.32
C LEU A 149 42.96 44.12 75.81
N GLN A 150 41.78 44.65 76.16
CA GLN A 150 41.65 46.02 76.69
C GLN A 150 42.39 46.21 78.02
N SER A 151 42.43 45.16 78.86
CA SER A 151 43.21 45.17 80.11
C SER A 151 44.72 45.19 79.84
N VAL A 152 45.19 44.38 78.89
CA VAL A 152 46.61 44.28 78.50
C VAL A 152 47.09 45.58 77.86
N GLU A 153 46.30 46.22 77.01
CA GLU A 153 46.65 47.53 76.42
C GLU A 153 46.81 48.63 77.48
N LYS A 154 45.99 48.59 78.54
CA LYS A 154 46.11 49.51 79.68
C LYS A 154 47.39 49.22 80.48
N ALA A 155 47.75 47.96 80.67
CA ALA A 155 48.99 47.55 81.33
C ALA A 155 50.24 47.94 80.51
N LEU A 156 50.18 47.82 79.19
CA LEU A 156 51.28 48.17 78.28
C LEU A 156 51.62 49.66 78.30
N ARG A 157 50.61 50.54 78.43
CA ARG A 157 50.83 51.99 78.59
C ARG A 157 51.53 52.35 79.91
N LEU A 158 51.26 51.58 80.98
CA LEU A 158 51.92 51.75 82.28
C LEU A 158 53.36 51.20 82.26
N SER A 159 53.62 50.15 81.48
CA SER A 159 54.96 49.56 81.33
C SER A 159 55.94 50.48 80.59
N LYS A 160 55.50 51.14 79.51
CA LYS A 160 56.33 52.10 78.74
C LYS A 160 56.78 53.32 79.55
N THR A 161 56.02 53.70 80.58
CA THR A 161 56.41 54.78 81.51
C THR A 161 57.35 54.30 82.62
N ALA A 162 57.46 52.98 82.86
CA ALA A 162 58.40 52.38 83.80
C ALA A 162 59.77 52.07 83.17
N GLU A 163 59.81 51.76 81.87
CA GLU A 163 61.03 51.44 81.11
C GLU A 163 62.06 52.59 81.10
N SER A 164 61.59 53.84 81.10
CA SER A 164 62.45 55.03 81.19
C SER A 164 63.10 55.24 82.58
N ARG A 165 62.60 54.56 83.62
CA ARG A 165 63.13 54.63 85.00
C ARG A 165 64.15 53.53 85.34
N LEU A 166 64.14 52.40 84.62
CA LEU A 166 64.93 51.22 84.97
C LEU A 166 66.36 51.21 84.40
N LYS A 167 66.72 52.18 83.56
CA LYS A 167 68.08 52.33 83.01
C LYS A 167 69.15 52.69 84.06
N SER A 168 68.80 52.93 85.33
CA SER A 168 69.75 53.38 86.37
C SER A 168 70.09 52.38 87.50
N LYS A 169 69.64 51.12 87.46
CA LYS A 169 69.88 50.18 88.58
C LYS A 169 70.19 48.73 88.14
N LEU A 170 71.41 48.49 87.64
CA LEU A 170 71.86 47.20 87.06
C LEU A 170 72.89 46.43 87.92
N ASP A 171 72.88 46.51 89.25
CA ASP A 171 73.77 45.70 90.11
C ASP A 171 73.02 44.72 91.02
N LYS A 172 71.92 44.16 90.51
CA LYS A 172 71.12 43.10 91.14
C LYS A 172 70.89 41.90 90.19
N THR A 173 71.82 41.70 89.27
CA THR A 173 71.53 41.18 87.92
C THR A 173 71.79 39.67 87.73
N ILE A 174 72.56 39.03 88.60
CA ILE A 174 73.04 37.65 88.33
C ILE A 174 72.03 36.55 88.71
N LEU A 175 71.12 36.80 89.67
CA LEU A 175 70.01 35.87 89.96
C LEU A 175 68.84 36.05 88.96
N GLU A 176 68.74 37.23 88.37
CA GLU A 176 67.70 37.60 87.40
C GLU A 176 67.99 37.04 85.99
N ASP A 177 69.26 36.73 85.67
CA ASP A 177 69.68 36.22 84.35
C ASP A 177 69.27 34.76 84.07
N HIS A 178 69.27 33.87 85.07
CA HIS A 178 68.77 32.50 84.87
C HIS A 178 67.25 32.47 84.66
N GLU A 179 66.52 33.28 85.42
CA GLU A 179 65.08 33.49 85.23
C GLU A 179 64.76 34.22 83.92
N ARG A 180 65.70 35.03 83.41
CA ARG A 180 65.59 35.73 82.12
C ARG A 180 65.69 34.75 80.96
N TRP A 181 66.65 33.82 80.96
CA TRP A 181 66.74 32.77 79.93
C TRP A 181 65.54 31.82 79.94
N GLN A 182 64.97 31.50 81.11
CA GLN A 182 63.73 30.71 81.19
C GLN A 182 62.51 31.48 80.67
N ARG A 183 62.43 32.79 80.93
CA ARG A 183 61.39 33.67 80.38
C ARG A 183 61.53 33.89 78.87
N GLU A 184 62.74 33.95 78.35
CA GLU A 184 63.04 34.09 76.91
C GLU A 184 62.69 32.79 76.16
N ALA A 185 63.02 31.62 76.72
CA ALA A 185 62.59 30.32 76.18
C ALA A 185 61.08 30.03 76.32
N GLU A 186 60.39 30.69 77.26
CA GLU A 186 58.92 30.67 77.33
C GLU A 186 58.31 31.60 76.28
N HIS A 187 58.87 32.81 76.11
CA HIS A 187 58.43 33.76 75.08
C HIS A 187 58.63 33.19 73.67
N ASP A 188 59.75 32.53 73.39
CA ASP A 188 59.96 31.87 72.09
C ASP A 188 58.96 30.72 71.87
N ARG A 189 58.57 30.00 72.94
CA ARG A 189 57.50 28.97 72.86
C ARG A 189 56.13 29.60 72.62
N GLU A 190 55.83 30.73 73.27
CA GLU A 190 54.58 31.47 73.09
C GLU A 190 54.49 32.09 71.67
N ASP A 191 55.60 32.59 71.13
CA ASP A 191 55.70 33.10 69.77
C ASP A 191 55.55 31.97 68.74
N HIS A 192 56.21 30.83 68.95
CA HIS A 192 56.01 29.65 68.09
C HIS A 192 54.58 29.12 68.16
N ALA A 193 53.96 29.07 69.34
CA ALA A 193 52.55 28.69 69.48
C ALA A 193 51.60 29.68 68.77
N SER A 194 51.92 30.98 68.80
CA SER A 194 51.15 32.02 68.10
C SER A 194 51.30 31.91 66.57
N LEU A 195 52.52 31.62 66.10
CA LEU A 195 52.80 31.34 64.68
C LEU A 195 52.10 30.07 64.19
N ASP A 196 52.11 29.01 64.98
CA ASP A 196 51.39 27.77 64.66
C ASP A 196 49.88 28.00 64.61
N ALA A 197 49.31 28.74 65.58
CA ALA A 197 47.89 29.10 65.57
C ALA A 197 47.50 29.97 64.35
N ALA A 198 48.38 30.89 63.94
CA ALA A 198 48.18 31.69 62.73
C ALA A 198 48.26 30.83 61.46
N ARG A 199 49.19 29.86 61.42
CA ARG A 199 49.31 28.90 60.33
C ARG A 199 48.07 28.01 60.21
N ASP A 200 47.57 27.52 61.34
CA ASP A 200 46.35 26.70 61.39
C ASP A 200 45.13 27.50 60.92
N SER A 201 45.01 28.77 61.34
CA SER A 201 43.94 29.67 60.88
C SER A 201 44.01 29.94 59.37
N LEU A 202 45.22 30.14 58.82
CA LEU A 202 45.42 30.29 57.39
C LEU A 202 45.06 29.00 56.64
N GLN A 203 45.39 27.84 57.19
CA GLN A 203 45.05 26.54 56.61
C GLN A 203 43.54 26.32 56.58
N GLU A 204 42.80 26.70 57.64
CA GLU A 204 41.34 26.66 57.65
C GLU A 204 40.72 27.61 56.61
N ALA A 205 41.26 28.82 56.47
CA ALA A 205 40.80 29.77 55.45
C ALA A 205 41.04 29.25 54.02
N LEU A 206 42.17 28.59 53.77
CA LEU A 206 42.47 27.94 52.50
C LEU A 206 41.52 26.76 52.22
N GLN A 207 41.14 25.98 53.23
CA GLN A 207 40.13 24.92 53.10
C GLN A 207 38.76 25.49 52.76
N GLN A 208 38.33 26.57 53.43
CA GLN A 208 37.05 27.22 53.12
C GLN A 208 37.00 27.79 51.70
N LYS A 209 38.11 28.41 51.25
CA LYS A 209 38.25 28.87 49.87
C LYS A 209 38.11 27.70 48.87
N ALA A 210 38.71 26.55 49.17
CA ALA A 210 38.61 25.37 48.31
C ALA A 210 37.16 24.86 48.25
N THR A 211 36.43 24.84 49.36
CA THR A 211 35.01 24.44 49.38
C THR A 211 34.14 25.39 48.55
N LEU A 212 34.31 26.71 48.71
CA LEU A 212 33.56 27.69 47.93
C LEU A 212 33.90 27.63 46.43
N GLN A 213 35.15 27.33 46.08
CA GLN A 213 35.53 27.11 44.69
C GLN A 213 34.83 25.88 44.11
N ALA A 214 34.75 24.78 44.86
CA ALA A 214 34.03 23.58 44.43
C ALA A 214 32.52 23.85 44.23
N GLU A 215 31.89 24.61 45.13
CA GLU A 215 30.48 25.01 44.97
C GLU A 215 30.27 25.91 43.74
N LEU A 216 31.19 26.83 43.46
CA LEU A 216 31.13 27.69 42.27
C LEU A 216 31.30 26.88 40.98
N ASP A 217 32.21 25.90 40.98
CA ASP A 217 32.43 25.01 39.84
C ASP A 217 31.19 24.14 39.59
N GLU A 218 30.56 23.61 40.64
CA GLU A 218 29.31 22.85 40.55
C GLU A 218 28.17 23.72 39.97
N LYS A 219 28.01 24.96 40.45
CA LYS A 219 27.00 25.89 39.94
C LYS A 219 27.25 26.30 38.50
N SER A 220 28.51 26.47 38.12
CA SER A 220 28.90 26.75 36.73
C SER A 220 28.56 25.57 35.83
N GLN A 221 28.79 24.34 36.28
CA GLN A 221 28.41 23.14 35.55
C GLN A 221 26.88 23.02 35.39
N GLN A 222 26.10 23.29 36.45
CA GLN A 222 24.63 23.33 36.39
C GLN A 222 24.13 24.38 35.38
N LEU A 223 24.75 25.56 35.35
CA LEU A 223 24.43 26.60 34.37
C LEU A 223 24.69 26.12 32.93
N THR A 224 25.84 25.48 32.68
CA THR A 224 26.14 24.95 31.34
C THR A 224 25.15 23.85 30.91
N SER A 225 24.73 22.99 31.83
CA SER A 225 23.71 21.96 31.55
C SER A 225 22.37 22.59 31.17
N THR A 226 21.88 23.53 31.98
CA THR A 226 20.60 24.21 31.69
C THR A 226 20.63 25.03 30.41
N GLN A 227 21.78 25.62 30.06
CA GLN A 227 21.95 26.34 28.81
C GLN A 227 21.97 25.40 27.59
N HIS A 228 22.53 24.19 27.74
CA HIS A 228 22.44 23.14 26.74
C HIS A 228 20.99 22.67 26.54
N ASP A 229 20.27 22.39 27.64
CA ASP A 229 18.86 21.98 27.60
C ASP A 229 17.97 23.04 26.92
N LEU A 230 18.22 24.32 27.20
CA LEU A 230 17.53 25.43 26.53
C LEU A 230 17.82 25.44 25.03
N SER A 231 19.07 25.25 24.61
CA SER A 231 19.44 25.18 23.19
C SER A 231 18.74 24.01 22.48
N VAL A 232 18.60 22.86 23.15
CA VAL A 232 17.88 21.70 22.61
C VAL A 232 16.38 21.99 22.51
N ALA A 233 15.80 22.65 23.51
CA ALA A 233 14.40 23.08 23.50
C ALA A 233 14.10 24.10 22.38
N GLU A 234 15.02 25.02 22.11
CA GLU A 234 14.87 25.96 21.00
C GLU A 234 14.93 25.26 19.63
N GLU A 235 15.81 24.29 19.46
CA GLU A 235 15.93 23.58 18.18
C GLU A 235 14.73 22.66 17.92
N THR A 236 14.22 22.02 18.96
CA THR A 236 12.95 21.27 18.89
C THR A 236 11.77 22.18 18.57
N LEU A 237 11.71 23.40 19.12
CA LEU A 237 10.69 24.39 18.75
C LEU A 237 10.81 24.84 17.29
N ARG A 238 12.02 25.09 16.79
CA ARG A 238 12.26 25.43 15.37
C ARG A 238 11.81 24.30 14.44
N THR A 239 12.11 23.06 14.81
CA THR A 239 11.68 21.86 14.08
C THR A 239 10.15 21.74 14.08
N CYS A 240 9.52 21.90 15.23
CA CYS A 240 8.06 21.89 15.35
C CYS A 240 7.41 22.97 14.46
N LYS A 241 7.98 24.18 14.44
CA LYS A 241 7.49 25.28 13.60
C LYS A 241 7.58 24.96 12.11
N ARG A 242 8.69 24.36 11.64
CA ARG A 242 8.83 23.90 10.24
C ARG A 242 7.80 22.81 9.91
N ASN A 243 7.59 21.87 10.82
CA ASN A 243 6.59 20.83 10.63
C ASN A 243 5.17 21.41 10.50
N CYS A 244 4.83 22.43 11.30
CA CYS A 244 3.54 23.13 11.18
C CYS A 244 3.39 23.80 9.80
N THR A 245 4.42 24.51 9.32
CA THR A 245 4.36 25.16 8.00
C THR A 245 4.27 24.15 6.86
N ASP A 246 4.96 23.01 6.95
CA ASP A 246 4.89 21.95 5.94
C ASP A 246 3.49 21.32 5.92
N LYS A 247 2.86 21.17 7.09
CA LYS A 247 1.48 20.67 7.20
C LYS A 247 0.46 21.67 6.64
N GLU A 248 0.63 22.97 6.86
CA GLU A 248 -0.21 24.00 6.25
C GLU A 248 -0.10 24.01 4.71
N ALA A 249 1.12 23.80 4.18
CA ALA A 249 1.32 23.65 2.74
C ALA A 249 0.64 22.39 2.18
N GLN A 250 0.72 21.26 2.89
CA GLN A 250 0.00 20.02 2.53
C GLN A 250 -1.52 20.21 2.52
N ILE A 251 -2.09 20.89 3.52
CA ILE A 251 -3.53 21.20 3.56
C ILE A 251 -3.93 22.05 2.36
N SER A 252 -3.14 23.05 2.01
CA SER A 252 -3.41 23.91 0.86
C SER A 252 -3.41 23.12 -0.46
N ALA A 253 -2.41 22.24 -0.65
CA ALA A 253 -2.32 21.38 -1.83
C ALA A 253 -3.50 20.40 -1.94
N LEU A 254 -3.89 19.75 -0.83
CA LEU A 254 -5.03 18.84 -0.80
C LEU A 254 -6.34 19.57 -1.08
N THR A 255 -6.50 20.80 -0.60
CA THR A 255 -7.67 21.63 -0.88
C THR A 255 -7.79 21.94 -2.38
N GLU A 256 -6.66 22.22 -3.04
CA GLU A 256 -6.64 22.45 -4.49
C GLU A 256 -6.95 21.19 -5.29
N GLN A 257 -6.38 20.04 -4.90
CA GLN A 257 -6.71 18.74 -5.51
C GLN A 257 -8.19 18.40 -5.38
N LEU A 258 -8.80 18.64 -4.22
CA LEU A 258 -10.23 18.45 -4.01
C LEU A 258 -11.07 19.36 -4.91
N ALA A 259 -10.65 20.61 -5.11
CA ALA A 259 -11.32 21.53 -6.03
C ALA A 259 -11.26 21.04 -7.48
N VAL A 260 -10.13 20.48 -7.91
CA VAL A 260 -9.98 19.87 -9.25
C VAL A 260 -10.87 18.64 -9.38
N ALA A 261 -10.85 17.73 -8.40
CA ALA A 261 -11.69 16.53 -8.40
C ALA A 261 -13.18 16.87 -8.48
N ASN A 262 -13.62 17.92 -7.78
CA ASN A 262 -15.01 18.38 -7.85
C ASN A 262 -15.37 18.93 -9.24
N ARG A 263 -14.46 19.64 -9.92
CA ARG A 263 -14.68 20.10 -11.30
C ARG A 263 -14.82 18.92 -12.25
N THR A 264 -13.90 17.95 -12.18
CA THR A 264 -13.97 16.76 -13.03
C THR A 264 -15.23 15.95 -12.79
N ASN A 265 -15.70 15.84 -11.54
CA ASN A 265 -16.95 15.15 -11.24
C ASN A 265 -18.17 15.88 -11.84
N THR A 266 -18.13 17.22 -11.86
CA THR A 266 -19.16 18.04 -12.50
C THR A 266 -19.18 17.84 -14.02
N GLU A 267 -18.00 17.80 -14.64
CA GLU A 267 -17.86 17.53 -16.08
C GLU A 267 -18.33 16.12 -16.46
N LEU A 268 -17.98 15.11 -15.67
CA LEU A 268 -18.45 13.74 -15.86
C LEU A 268 -19.97 13.63 -15.73
N SER A 269 -20.56 14.33 -14.75
CA SER A 269 -22.03 14.38 -14.61
C SER A 269 -22.69 15.00 -15.85
N ALA A 270 -22.14 16.09 -16.38
CA ALA A 270 -22.66 16.72 -17.58
C ALA A 270 -22.53 15.80 -18.82
N SER A 271 -21.41 15.07 -18.94
CA SER A 271 -21.20 14.09 -20.00
C SER A 271 -22.17 12.90 -19.88
N LEU A 272 -22.46 12.45 -18.65
CA LEU A 272 -23.43 11.39 -18.40
C LEU A 272 -24.84 11.83 -18.81
N ASP A 273 -25.26 13.04 -18.44
CA ASP A 273 -26.55 13.60 -18.83
C ASP A 273 -26.67 13.73 -20.36
N SER A 274 -25.61 14.17 -21.04
CA SER A 274 -25.55 14.23 -22.50
C SER A 274 -25.69 12.85 -23.14
N THR A 275 -24.97 11.85 -22.63
CA THR A 275 -25.02 10.46 -23.14
C THR A 275 -26.41 9.86 -22.92
N LYS A 276 -27.03 10.14 -21.77
CA LYS A 276 -28.39 9.69 -21.46
C LYS A 276 -29.43 10.31 -22.42
N ALA A 277 -29.27 11.58 -22.79
CA ALA A 277 -30.13 12.23 -23.78
C ALA A 277 -29.94 11.62 -25.18
N GLN A 278 -28.70 11.30 -25.57
CA GLN A 278 -28.41 10.61 -26.84
C GLN A 278 -29.03 9.22 -26.87
N LEU A 279 -28.94 8.45 -25.78
CA LEU A 279 -29.56 7.13 -25.66
C LEU A 279 -31.08 7.21 -25.84
N SER A 280 -31.74 8.14 -25.15
CA SER A 280 -33.18 8.37 -25.28
C SER A 280 -33.59 8.72 -26.71
N THR A 281 -32.78 9.50 -27.43
CA THR A 281 -33.00 9.81 -28.85
C THR A 281 -32.87 8.55 -29.72
N LYS A 282 -31.86 7.72 -29.47
CA LYS A 282 -31.66 6.46 -30.21
C LYS A 282 -32.76 5.44 -29.93
N GLU A 283 -33.28 5.37 -28.72
CA GLU A 283 -34.44 4.55 -28.37
C GLU A 283 -35.69 5.00 -29.15
N GLN A 284 -35.91 6.31 -29.30
CA GLN A 284 -37.00 6.84 -30.14
C GLN A 284 -36.81 6.51 -31.63
N GLU A 285 -35.59 6.62 -32.16
CA GLU A 285 -35.29 6.22 -33.55
C GLU A 285 -35.60 4.73 -33.78
N VAL A 286 -35.18 3.85 -32.88
CA VAL A 286 -35.45 2.41 -32.95
C VAL A 286 -36.94 2.13 -32.89
N ALA A 287 -37.69 2.82 -32.03
CA ALA A 287 -39.14 2.70 -31.96
C ALA A 287 -39.81 3.09 -33.30
N GLY A 288 -39.39 4.20 -33.91
CA GLY A 288 -39.90 4.66 -35.21
C GLY A 288 -39.56 3.71 -36.37
N LEU A 289 -38.35 3.14 -36.37
CA LEU A 289 -37.95 2.11 -37.33
C LEU A 289 -38.78 0.82 -37.17
N SER A 290 -39.05 0.40 -35.94
CA SER A 290 -39.88 -0.76 -35.65
C SER A 290 -41.31 -0.58 -36.14
N GLU A 291 -41.88 0.61 -35.95
CA GLU A 291 -43.21 0.96 -36.48
C GLU A 291 -43.25 0.95 -38.01
N SER A 292 -42.23 1.52 -38.65
CA SER A 292 -42.09 1.52 -40.11
C SER A 292 -41.96 0.10 -40.67
N LEU A 293 -41.21 -0.77 -39.99
CA LEU A 293 -41.08 -2.18 -40.35
C LEU A 293 -42.42 -2.92 -40.24
N ASN A 294 -43.18 -2.67 -39.18
CA ASN A 294 -44.51 -3.26 -39.01
C ASN A 294 -45.48 -2.82 -40.11
N GLN A 295 -45.45 -1.54 -40.50
CA GLN A 295 -46.24 -1.04 -41.63
C GLN A 295 -45.85 -1.72 -42.94
N ALA A 296 -44.55 -1.84 -43.23
CA ALA A 296 -44.06 -2.52 -44.43
C ALA A 296 -44.49 -3.99 -44.47
N ASN A 297 -44.43 -4.69 -43.33
CA ASN A 297 -44.92 -6.07 -43.22
C ASN A 297 -46.43 -6.20 -43.47
N SER A 298 -47.23 -5.23 -42.99
CA SER A 298 -48.67 -5.20 -43.27
C SER A 298 -48.95 -5.02 -44.77
N SER A 299 -48.28 -4.06 -45.42
CA SER A 299 -48.41 -3.85 -46.86
C SER A 299 -47.95 -5.05 -47.68
N LEU A 300 -46.89 -5.75 -47.25
CA LEU A 300 -46.44 -6.98 -47.89
C LEU A 300 -47.49 -8.09 -47.77
N SER A 301 -48.13 -8.22 -46.60
CA SER A 301 -49.22 -9.18 -46.39
C SER A 301 -50.42 -8.90 -47.31
N GLU A 302 -50.82 -7.64 -47.44
CA GLU A 302 -51.90 -7.22 -48.35
C GLU A 302 -51.56 -7.51 -49.82
N ALA A 303 -50.32 -7.21 -50.23
CA ALA A 303 -49.84 -7.51 -51.57
C ALA A 303 -49.86 -9.03 -51.84
N ASN A 304 -49.42 -9.85 -50.89
CA ASN A 304 -49.46 -11.31 -50.99
C ASN A 304 -50.90 -11.84 -51.10
N GLN A 305 -51.84 -11.26 -50.36
CA GLN A 305 -53.25 -11.61 -50.47
C GLN A 305 -53.82 -11.28 -51.86
N THR A 306 -53.44 -10.12 -52.40
CA THR A 306 -53.82 -9.71 -53.76
C THR A 306 -53.24 -10.65 -54.82
N ILE A 307 -51.97 -11.06 -54.68
CA ILE A 307 -51.33 -12.05 -55.56
C ILE A 307 -52.08 -13.38 -55.51
N ALA A 308 -52.47 -13.85 -54.32
CA ALA A 308 -53.24 -15.08 -54.17
C ALA A 308 -54.63 -14.99 -54.85
N GLN A 309 -55.32 -13.86 -54.71
CA GLN A 309 -56.59 -13.60 -55.40
C GLN A 309 -56.43 -13.60 -56.92
N ASN A 310 -55.42 -12.89 -57.43
CA ASN A 310 -55.12 -12.85 -58.87
C ASN A 310 -54.75 -14.24 -59.41
N SER A 311 -54.00 -15.03 -58.64
CA SER A 311 -53.66 -16.42 -59.02
C SER A 311 -54.92 -17.28 -59.14
N GLY A 312 -55.88 -17.15 -58.21
CA GLY A 312 -57.18 -17.84 -58.31
C GLY A 312 -58.01 -17.39 -59.51
N ALA A 313 -57.99 -16.10 -59.85
CA ALA A 313 -58.65 -15.57 -61.04
C ALA A 313 -58.00 -16.12 -62.34
N ILE A 314 -56.68 -16.21 -62.40
CA ILE A 314 -55.94 -16.81 -63.52
C ILE A 314 -56.37 -18.28 -63.70
N VAL A 315 -56.38 -19.08 -62.63
CA VAL A 315 -56.83 -20.49 -62.71
C VAL A 315 -58.27 -20.59 -63.25
N THR A 316 -59.16 -19.68 -62.85
CA THR A 316 -60.53 -19.65 -63.36
C THR A 316 -60.57 -19.30 -64.85
N LEU A 317 -59.77 -18.34 -65.29
CA LEU A 317 -59.65 -17.98 -66.70
C LEU A 317 -59.05 -19.12 -67.53
N GLU A 318 -58.07 -19.86 -67.01
CA GLU A 318 -57.48 -21.04 -67.65
C GLU A 318 -58.53 -22.15 -67.86
N VAL A 319 -59.37 -22.40 -66.86
CA VAL A 319 -60.48 -23.37 -66.97
C VAL A 319 -61.49 -22.93 -68.05
N ASN A 320 -61.87 -21.65 -68.06
CA ASN A 320 -62.78 -21.11 -69.07
C ASN A 320 -62.18 -21.17 -70.49
N LEU A 321 -60.88 -20.91 -70.62
CA LEU A 321 -60.16 -21.03 -71.89
C LEU A 321 -60.13 -22.48 -72.38
N ALA A 322 -59.86 -23.43 -71.49
CA ALA A 322 -59.88 -24.85 -71.82
C ALA A 322 -61.28 -25.30 -72.30
N ALA A 323 -62.35 -24.86 -71.64
CA ALA A 323 -63.72 -25.12 -72.07
C ALA A 323 -64.04 -24.51 -73.45
N ALA A 324 -63.57 -23.29 -73.71
CA ALA A 324 -63.74 -22.65 -75.02
C ALA A 324 -62.93 -23.36 -76.13
N GLN A 325 -61.74 -23.89 -75.79
CA GLN A 325 -60.95 -24.72 -76.70
C GLN A 325 -61.67 -26.04 -77.01
N GLU A 326 -62.26 -26.69 -76.02
CA GLU A 326 -63.07 -27.90 -76.22
C GLU A 326 -64.27 -27.63 -77.14
N GLU A 327 -64.99 -26.51 -76.94
CA GLU A 327 -66.10 -26.12 -77.82
C GLU A 327 -65.62 -25.84 -79.25
N ARG A 328 -64.46 -25.19 -79.41
CA ARG A 328 -63.82 -24.98 -80.72
C ARG A 328 -63.48 -26.30 -81.39
N ASP A 329 -62.90 -27.25 -80.67
CA ASP A 329 -62.48 -28.55 -81.19
C ASP A 329 -63.69 -29.40 -81.61
N GLN A 330 -64.78 -29.35 -80.83
CA GLN A 330 -66.07 -29.94 -81.23
C GLN A 330 -66.61 -29.30 -82.51
N LYS A 331 -66.54 -27.96 -82.65
CA LYS A 331 -66.95 -27.26 -83.87
C LYS A 331 -66.07 -27.62 -85.07
N LEU A 332 -64.76 -27.74 -84.88
CA LEU A 332 -63.82 -28.21 -85.90
C LEU A 332 -64.16 -29.63 -86.36
N ALA A 333 -64.43 -30.56 -85.45
CA ALA A 333 -64.85 -31.92 -85.79
C ALA A 333 -66.17 -31.95 -86.58
N LEU A 334 -67.12 -31.08 -86.23
CA LEU A 334 -68.36 -30.87 -86.99
C LEU A 334 -68.09 -30.33 -88.40
N LEU A 335 -67.17 -29.37 -88.50
CA LEU A 335 -66.75 -28.77 -89.77
C LEU A 335 -66.03 -29.79 -90.66
N GLU A 336 -65.15 -30.61 -90.09
CA GLU A 336 -64.51 -31.74 -90.77
C GLU A 336 -65.54 -32.77 -91.23
N GLY A 337 -66.55 -33.09 -90.41
CA GLY A 337 -67.66 -33.95 -90.79
C GLY A 337 -68.49 -33.40 -91.96
N LEU A 338 -68.77 -32.09 -91.94
CA LEU A 338 -69.41 -31.37 -93.04
C LEU A 338 -68.54 -31.34 -94.30
N GLN A 339 -67.23 -31.14 -94.15
CA GLN A 339 -66.27 -31.17 -95.26
C GLN A 339 -66.22 -32.55 -95.88
N ARG A 340 -66.22 -33.61 -95.07
CA ARG A 340 -66.25 -35.01 -95.53
C ARG A 340 -67.55 -35.32 -96.28
N SER A 341 -68.69 -34.87 -95.77
CA SER A 341 -69.99 -34.96 -96.46
C SER A 341 -70.00 -34.16 -97.78
N THR A 342 -69.37 -32.98 -97.80
CA THR A 342 -69.20 -32.17 -99.01
C THR A 342 -68.27 -32.86 -100.01
N GLN A 343 -67.22 -33.50 -99.54
CA GLN A 343 -66.26 -34.25 -100.36
C GLN A 343 -66.86 -35.56 -100.88
N ASP A 344 -67.73 -36.22 -100.11
CA ASP A 344 -68.51 -37.39 -100.54
C ASP A 344 -69.58 -37.00 -101.58
N THR A 345 -70.20 -35.83 -101.46
CA THR A 345 -71.10 -35.28 -102.50
C THR A 345 -70.35 -34.80 -103.74
N GLN A 346 -69.14 -34.27 -103.58
CA GLN A 346 -68.23 -33.91 -104.66
C GLN A 346 -67.68 -35.18 -105.36
N LYS A 347 -67.45 -36.26 -104.61
CA LYS A 347 -67.15 -37.60 -105.13
C LYS A 347 -68.33 -38.21 -105.87
N ALA A 348 -69.57 -38.06 -105.38
CA ALA A 348 -70.77 -38.48 -106.11
C ALA A 348 -71.02 -37.67 -107.41
N LEU A 349 -70.49 -36.44 -107.48
CA LEU A 349 -70.44 -35.64 -108.71
C LEU A 349 -69.27 -36.06 -109.61
N GLN A 350 -68.12 -36.44 -109.04
CA GLN A 350 -66.95 -36.94 -109.76
C GLN A 350 -67.19 -38.34 -110.35
N ASP A 351 -67.89 -39.23 -109.65
CA ASP A 351 -68.36 -40.53 -110.15
C ASP A 351 -69.33 -40.37 -111.36
N LYS A 352 -69.90 -39.17 -111.55
CA LYS A 352 -70.73 -38.79 -112.70
C LYS A 352 -69.93 -38.15 -113.84
N ILE A 353 -68.73 -37.64 -113.54
CA ILE A 353 -67.74 -37.11 -114.49
C ILE A 353 -66.85 -38.25 -115.03
N ASP A 354 -66.62 -39.28 -114.21
CA ASP A 354 -65.77 -40.44 -114.53
C ASP A 354 -66.49 -41.51 -115.38
N GLU A 355 -67.78 -41.31 -115.72
CA GLU A 355 -68.48 -42.05 -116.79
C GLU A 355 -68.14 -41.48 -118.20
N LEU A 356 -67.38 -40.38 -118.28
CA LEU A 356 -67.21 -39.61 -119.52
C LEU A 356 -65.79 -39.43 -120.06
N SER A 357 -64.72 -40.03 -119.54
CA SER A 357 -63.44 -40.12 -120.26
C SER A 357 -62.43 -41.09 -119.65
N ALA A 358 -61.97 -42.03 -120.47
CA ALA A 358 -60.81 -42.89 -120.25
C ALA A 358 -59.58 -42.35 -120.98
N HIS A 359 -58.40 -42.79 -120.50
CA HIS A 359 -57.14 -43.04 -121.24
C HIS A 359 -55.90 -42.15 -120.88
N ASP A 360 -55.03 -42.78 -120.09
CA ASP A 360 -53.54 -42.86 -120.01
C ASP A 360 -52.64 -41.61 -120.13
N LEU A 361 -51.65 -41.48 -119.22
CA LEU A 361 -50.31 -42.09 -119.43
C LEU A 361 -49.40 -41.97 -118.19
N GLU A 362 -48.93 -43.15 -117.77
CA GLU A 362 -47.65 -43.51 -117.12
C GLU A 362 -46.43 -42.62 -117.48
N ASP A 363 -45.26 -42.64 -116.84
CA ASP A 363 -44.68 -43.16 -115.60
C ASP A 363 -43.17 -42.91 -115.79
N HIS A 364 -42.41 -42.43 -114.78
CA HIS A 364 -41.05 -42.91 -114.44
C HIS A 364 -40.23 -42.00 -113.52
N GLN A 365 -39.87 -42.61 -112.39
CA GLN A 365 -38.54 -42.70 -111.78
C GLN A 365 -37.98 -41.53 -110.95
N ARG A 366 -38.12 -41.71 -109.63
CA ARG A 366 -37.04 -41.91 -108.64
C ARG A 366 -35.68 -41.25 -108.96
N LEU A 367 -35.37 -40.11 -108.34
CA LEU A 367 -33.97 -39.69 -108.14
C LEU A 367 -33.67 -38.80 -106.91
N GLU A 368 -34.58 -38.58 -105.95
CA GLU A 368 -34.32 -37.60 -104.87
C GLU A 368 -34.66 -38.09 -103.45
N ALA A 369 -34.28 -39.33 -103.11
CA ALA A 369 -34.45 -39.85 -101.75
C ALA A 369 -33.13 -40.22 -101.04
N ALA A 370 -31.97 -39.99 -101.67
CA ALA A 370 -30.67 -40.42 -101.12
C ALA A 370 -29.71 -39.28 -100.74
N ASN A 371 -29.97 -38.03 -101.14
CA ASN A 371 -29.03 -36.92 -100.94
C ASN A 371 -29.37 -35.97 -99.77
N GLU A 372 -30.58 -36.00 -99.22
CA GLU A 372 -30.95 -35.13 -98.08
C GLU A 372 -30.71 -35.80 -96.71
N ALA A 373 -30.61 -37.13 -96.65
CA ALA A 373 -30.34 -37.87 -95.41
C ALA A 373 -28.87 -37.79 -94.94
N LYS A 374 -27.95 -37.35 -95.82
CA LYS A 374 -26.54 -37.14 -95.46
C LYS A 374 -26.29 -35.76 -94.84
N ARG A 375 -27.06 -34.74 -95.25
CA ARG A 375 -26.88 -33.35 -94.81
C ARG A 375 -27.33 -33.11 -93.35
N LEU A 376 -28.34 -33.84 -92.90
CA LEU A 376 -28.89 -33.71 -91.54
C LEU A 376 -28.11 -34.53 -90.48
N SER A 377 -27.34 -35.54 -90.90
CA SER A 377 -26.51 -36.35 -89.98
C SER A 377 -25.15 -35.73 -89.67
N GLU A 378 -24.59 -34.92 -90.57
CA GLU A 378 -23.28 -34.28 -90.39
C GLU A 378 -23.36 -32.95 -89.62
N GLU A 379 -24.57 -32.40 -89.42
CA GLU A 379 -24.83 -31.14 -88.71
C GLU A 379 -25.14 -31.37 -87.21
N SER A 380 -25.84 -32.46 -86.86
CA SER A 380 -26.08 -32.84 -85.45
C SER A 380 -24.81 -33.32 -84.72
N ILE A 381 -23.86 -33.94 -85.44
CA ILE A 381 -22.58 -34.40 -84.84
C ILE A 381 -21.68 -33.20 -84.50
N ARG A 382 -21.73 -32.13 -85.29
CA ARG A 382 -20.93 -30.91 -85.09
C ARG A 382 -21.42 -30.06 -83.90
N ASP A 383 -22.75 -30.01 -83.70
CA ASP A 383 -23.36 -29.33 -82.55
C ASP A 383 -23.11 -30.09 -81.22
N LEU A 384 -23.09 -31.42 -81.25
CA LEU A 384 -22.76 -32.25 -80.07
C LEU A 384 -21.28 -32.17 -79.69
N GLN A 385 -20.35 -32.06 -80.65
CA GLN A 385 -18.92 -31.86 -80.36
C GLN A 385 -18.60 -30.48 -79.79
N SER A 386 -19.26 -29.42 -80.29
CA SER A 386 -19.19 -28.06 -79.71
C SER A 386 -19.62 -28.02 -78.24
N LYS A 387 -20.69 -28.76 -77.89
CA LYS A 387 -21.21 -28.83 -76.51
C LYS A 387 -20.32 -29.65 -75.57
N ILE A 388 -19.63 -30.67 -76.07
CA ILE A 388 -18.67 -31.47 -75.29
C ILE A 388 -17.39 -30.65 -74.99
N ASP A 389 -16.89 -29.87 -75.95
CA ASP A 389 -15.73 -29.01 -75.73
C ASP A 389 -16.04 -27.83 -74.78
N ALA A 390 -17.27 -27.30 -74.83
CA ALA A 390 -17.76 -26.31 -73.87
C ALA A 390 -17.89 -26.88 -72.44
N ALA A 391 -18.35 -28.14 -72.29
CA ALA A 391 -18.46 -28.81 -71.00
C ALA A 391 -17.07 -29.11 -70.39
N ASN A 392 -16.11 -29.55 -71.20
CA ASN A 392 -14.74 -29.79 -70.75
C ASN A 392 -14.01 -28.50 -70.33
N THR A 393 -14.33 -27.37 -70.98
CA THR A 393 -13.78 -26.06 -70.60
C THR A 393 -14.40 -25.54 -69.30
N HIS A 394 -15.68 -25.84 -69.06
CA HIS A 394 -16.37 -25.50 -67.81
C HIS A 394 -15.82 -26.31 -66.62
N ASP A 395 -15.60 -27.61 -66.77
CA ASP A 395 -15.03 -28.46 -65.71
C ASP A 395 -13.58 -28.05 -65.37
N ALA A 396 -12.78 -27.63 -66.36
CA ALA A 396 -11.43 -27.11 -66.14
C ALA A 396 -11.42 -25.73 -65.44
N ASP A 397 -12.49 -24.94 -65.57
CA ASP A 397 -12.64 -23.66 -64.86
C ASP A 397 -13.16 -23.86 -63.43
N VAL A 398 -14.07 -24.83 -63.22
CA VAL A 398 -14.53 -25.24 -61.89
C VAL A 398 -13.39 -25.83 -61.06
N GLN A 399 -12.54 -26.67 -61.64
CA GLN A 399 -11.32 -27.20 -60.98
C GLN A 399 -10.34 -26.10 -60.57
N ARG A 400 -10.13 -25.08 -61.42
CA ARG A 400 -9.28 -23.93 -61.10
C ARG A 400 -9.87 -23.06 -60.00
N ARG A 401 -11.19 -22.88 -59.98
CA ARG A 401 -11.89 -22.16 -58.90
C ARG A 401 -11.81 -22.89 -57.58
N LEU A 402 -11.94 -24.23 -57.58
CA LEU A 402 -11.83 -25.05 -56.38
C LEU A 402 -10.41 -25.00 -55.78
N GLN A 403 -9.37 -25.07 -56.62
CA GLN A 403 -7.98 -24.94 -56.17
C GLN A 403 -7.68 -23.53 -55.62
N ALA A 404 -8.19 -22.48 -56.27
CA ALA A 404 -8.05 -21.11 -55.78
C ALA A 404 -8.78 -20.89 -54.44
N GLU A 405 -9.92 -21.55 -54.24
CA GLU A 405 -10.69 -21.50 -52.99
C GLU A 405 -9.99 -22.26 -51.85
N GLU A 406 -9.39 -23.42 -52.13
CA GLU A 406 -8.58 -24.17 -51.16
C GLU A 406 -7.28 -23.45 -50.77
N GLU A 407 -6.62 -22.76 -51.71
CA GLU A 407 -5.47 -21.90 -51.43
C GLU A 407 -5.87 -20.66 -50.61
N ALA A 408 -7.00 -20.02 -50.95
CA ALA A 408 -7.54 -18.91 -50.17
C ALA A 408 -7.92 -19.34 -48.75
N LYS A 409 -8.48 -20.55 -48.59
CA LYS A 409 -8.80 -21.12 -47.27
C LYS A 409 -7.55 -21.41 -46.45
N ARG A 410 -6.49 -22.00 -47.03
CA ARG A 410 -5.21 -22.21 -46.32
C ARG A 410 -4.53 -20.89 -45.94
N ALA A 411 -4.61 -19.86 -46.79
CA ALA A 411 -4.09 -18.53 -46.47
C ALA A 411 -4.89 -17.87 -45.32
N ALA A 412 -6.21 -18.01 -45.31
CA ALA A 412 -7.08 -17.50 -44.25
C ALA A 412 -6.85 -18.23 -42.91
N GLU A 413 -6.66 -19.55 -42.92
CA GLU A 413 -6.33 -20.33 -41.71
C GLU A 413 -4.95 -19.96 -41.15
N ALA A 414 -3.95 -19.71 -42.01
CA ALA A 414 -2.63 -19.26 -41.59
C ALA A 414 -2.64 -17.84 -40.99
N GLU A 415 -3.41 -16.91 -41.58
CA GLU A 415 -3.63 -15.58 -41.00
C GLU A 415 -4.45 -15.66 -39.71
N LEU A 416 -5.45 -16.54 -39.63
CA LEU A 416 -6.21 -16.76 -38.39
C LEU A 416 -5.30 -17.23 -37.26
N GLU A 417 -4.39 -18.17 -37.51
CA GLU A 417 -3.44 -18.68 -36.51
C GLU A 417 -2.41 -17.60 -36.10
N ARG A 418 -1.96 -16.77 -37.05
CA ARG A 418 -1.11 -15.62 -36.79
C ARG A 418 -1.81 -14.55 -35.94
N VAL A 419 -3.07 -14.26 -36.26
CA VAL A 419 -3.92 -13.35 -35.48
C VAL A 419 -4.18 -13.95 -34.10
N LYS A 420 -4.37 -15.27 -33.98
CA LYS A 420 -4.55 -15.96 -32.68
C LYS A 420 -3.33 -15.81 -31.78
N LEU A 421 -2.12 -16.04 -32.31
CA LEU A 421 -0.86 -15.81 -31.57
C LEU A 421 -0.67 -14.34 -31.21
N GLN A 422 -1.05 -13.41 -32.11
CA GLN A 422 -1.02 -11.97 -31.80
C GLN A 422 -2.08 -11.57 -30.77
N LEU A 423 -3.26 -12.19 -30.79
CA LEU A 423 -4.34 -11.95 -29.83
C LEU A 423 -4.02 -12.56 -28.47
N GLU A 424 -3.32 -13.69 -28.42
CA GLU A 424 -2.83 -14.33 -27.19
C GLU A 424 -1.71 -13.49 -26.54
N GLU A 425 -0.82 -12.91 -27.35
CA GLU A 425 0.18 -11.94 -26.88
C GLU A 425 -0.45 -10.59 -26.49
N ALA A 426 -1.52 -10.16 -27.17
CA ALA A 426 -2.26 -8.93 -26.86
C ALA A 426 -3.25 -9.08 -25.69
N ASN A 427 -3.74 -10.30 -25.41
CA ASN A 427 -4.63 -10.63 -24.30
C ASN A 427 -3.89 -11.03 -23.02
N LYS A 428 -2.56 -11.19 -23.06
CA LYS A 428 -1.78 -11.08 -21.81
C LYS A 428 -2.08 -9.69 -21.24
N PRO A 429 -2.56 -9.59 -20.00
CA PRO A 429 -2.85 -8.29 -19.42
C PRO A 429 -1.58 -7.44 -19.54
N LYS A 430 -1.67 -6.34 -20.31
CA LYS A 430 -0.67 -5.27 -20.28
C LYS A 430 -0.77 -4.62 -18.91
N LEU A 431 -0.16 -5.29 -17.95
CA LEU A 431 0.04 -4.76 -16.63
C LEU A 431 0.96 -3.54 -16.79
N PRO A 432 0.63 -2.40 -16.16
CA PRO A 432 1.42 -1.19 -16.32
C PRO A 432 2.87 -1.47 -15.94
N ASN A 433 3.79 -1.14 -16.84
CA ASN A 433 5.22 -1.31 -16.60
C ASN A 433 5.65 -0.28 -15.55
N THR A 434 5.84 -0.72 -14.31
CA THR A 434 6.10 0.16 -13.17
C THR A 434 7.58 0.34 -12.85
N VAL A 435 8.48 -0.47 -13.43
CA VAL A 435 9.92 -0.35 -13.18
C VAL A 435 10.52 0.85 -13.92
N THR A 436 11.58 1.43 -13.34
CA THR A 436 12.22 2.65 -13.83
C THR A 436 13.51 2.41 -14.60
N LEU A 437 14.05 1.18 -14.55
CA LEU A 437 15.20 0.78 -15.36
C LEU A 437 14.91 0.93 -16.86
N SER A 438 15.92 1.38 -17.61
CA SER A 438 15.77 1.60 -19.06
C SER A 438 15.75 0.28 -19.82
N ASN A 439 16.56 -0.69 -19.38
CA ASN A 439 16.60 -2.05 -19.90
C ASN A 439 16.60 -3.05 -18.73
N PRO A 440 15.43 -3.30 -18.10
CA PRO A 440 15.35 -4.18 -16.94
C PRO A 440 15.71 -5.62 -17.30
N ILE A 441 16.73 -6.19 -16.64
CA ILE A 441 17.05 -7.62 -16.71
C ILE A 441 16.40 -8.31 -15.51
N PRO A 442 15.46 -9.25 -15.70
CA PRO A 442 14.80 -9.94 -14.59
C PRO A 442 15.78 -10.83 -13.82
N ILE A 443 15.80 -10.66 -12.50
CA ILE A 443 16.39 -11.62 -11.56
C ILE A 443 15.35 -12.70 -11.25
N VAL A 444 14.12 -12.26 -10.91
CA VAL A 444 12.96 -13.10 -10.59
C VAL A 444 11.68 -12.30 -10.84
N GLY A 445 10.59 -13.00 -11.16
CA GLY A 445 9.31 -12.37 -11.51
C GLY A 445 9.23 -11.94 -12.98
N SER A 446 8.20 -11.17 -13.33
CA SER A 446 8.01 -10.64 -14.68
C SER A 446 7.04 -9.48 -14.71
N LEU A 447 7.34 -8.49 -15.54
CA LEU A 447 6.48 -7.32 -15.79
C LEU A 447 5.17 -7.71 -16.51
N SER A 448 5.16 -8.85 -17.20
CA SER A 448 3.98 -9.40 -17.86
C SER A 448 3.18 -10.36 -16.97
N GLY A 449 3.49 -10.46 -15.68
CA GLY A 449 2.93 -11.46 -14.77
C GLY A 449 3.99 -12.49 -14.34
N ALA A 450 4.31 -12.52 -13.04
CA ALA A 450 5.22 -13.50 -12.46
C ALA A 450 4.68 -14.93 -12.67
N SER A 451 5.57 -15.86 -13.04
CA SER A 451 5.18 -17.23 -13.39
C SER A 451 4.71 -18.08 -12.21
N ASP A 452 5.17 -17.74 -11.01
CA ASP A 452 4.83 -18.42 -9.76
C ASP A 452 4.87 -17.40 -8.62
N ASN A 453 4.53 -17.87 -7.42
CA ASN A 453 4.76 -17.15 -6.19
C ASN A 453 6.21 -17.32 -5.71
N PHE A 454 6.83 -16.25 -5.23
CA PHE A 454 8.19 -16.30 -4.70
C PHE A 454 8.30 -15.64 -3.33
N ASP A 455 8.93 -16.36 -2.42
CA ASP A 455 9.04 -16.03 -1.00
C ASP A 455 10.37 -16.52 -0.45
N ASP A 456 11.00 -15.78 0.46
CA ASP A 456 12.19 -16.20 1.20
C ASP A 456 13.32 -16.81 0.34
N ILE A 457 13.56 -16.23 -0.84
CA ILE A 457 14.60 -16.66 -1.78
C ILE A 457 15.57 -15.50 -2.05
N PHE A 458 16.83 -15.86 -2.30
CA PHE A 458 17.84 -14.95 -2.85
C PHE A 458 18.41 -15.50 -4.15
N TYR A 459 18.95 -14.60 -4.97
CA TYR A 459 19.56 -14.91 -6.25
C TYR A 459 20.94 -14.25 -6.36
N PRO A 460 21.98 -14.98 -6.81
CA PRO A 460 23.26 -14.38 -7.12
C PRO A 460 23.20 -13.68 -8.48
N ILE A 461 23.71 -12.45 -8.53
CA ILE A 461 24.01 -11.73 -9.78
C ILE A 461 25.51 -11.40 -9.84
N VAL A 462 26.02 -11.25 -11.06
CA VAL A 462 27.43 -10.90 -11.29
C VAL A 462 27.50 -9.49 -11.86
N SER A 463 28.10 -8.59 -11.10
CA SER A 463 28.42 -7.24 -11.55
C SER A 463 29.62 -7.26 -12.51
N SER A 464 29.58 -6.43 -13.54
CA SER A 464 30.71 -6.26 -14.47
C SER A 464 31.87 -5.46 -13.88
N PHE A 465 31.70 -4.92 -12.67
CA PHE A 465 32.73 -4.20 -11.91
C PHE A 465 32.64 -4.52 -10.41
N PRO A 466 33.75 -4.42 -9.66
CA PRO A 466 33.73 -4.65 -8.21
C PRO A 466 32.87 -3.62 -7.49
N ILE A 467 31.87 -4.09 -6.75
CA ILE A 467 31.08 -3.28 -5.81
C ILE A 467 31.81 -3.27 -4.48
N THR A 468 32.01 -2.10 -3.89
CA THR A 468 32.73 -1.94 -2.61
C THR A 468 31.80 -1.44 -1.52
N LEU A 469 31.73 -2.15 -0.38
CA LEU A 469 31.00 -1.76 0.83
C LEU A 469 31.87 -2.01 2.07
N TYR A 470 31.95 -1.05 2.99
CA TYR A 470 32.79 -1.14 4.20
C TYR A 470 34.23 -1.57 3.90
N GLY A 471 34.79 -1.14 2.76
CA GLY A 471 36.12 -1.51 2.29
C GLY A 471 36.25 -2.93 1.71
N HIS A 472 35.18 -3.71 1.64
CA HIS A 472 35.16 -5.03 1.01
C HIS A 472 34.59 -4.96 -0.40
N SER A 473 35.31 -5.52 -1.38
CA SER A 473 34.91 -5.50 -2.79
C SER A 473 34.55 -6.90 -3.31
N SER A 474 33.44 -6.99 -4.04
CA SER A 474 33.00 -8.23 -4.71
C SER A 474 32.31 -7.92 -6.03
N THR A 475 32.44 -8.82 -7.01
CA THR A 475 31.60 -8.81 -8.22
C THR A 475 30.36 -9.69 -8.05
N SER A 476 30.32 -10.54 -7.03
CA SER A 476 29.14 -11.34 -6.70
C SER A 476 28.26 -10.55 -5.75
N VAL A 477 26.99 -10.38 -6.14
CA VAL A 477 25.98 -9.72 -5.33
C VAL A 477 24.84 -10.69 -5.13
N PHE A 478 24.41 -10.90 -3.90
CA PHE A 478 23.28 -11.79 -3.58
C PHE A 478 22.07 -10.93 -3.24
N VAL A 479 21.04 -11.01 -4.08
CA VAL A 479 19.84 -10.16 -3.98
C VAL A 479 18.70 -10.99 -3.42
N SER A 480 18.08 -10.50 -2.34
CA SER A 480 16.98 -11.18 -1.64
C SER A 480 15.63 -10.56 -1.98
N ILE A 481 14.58 -11.40 -1.99
CA ILE A 481 13.20 -10.91 -2.12
C ILE A 481 12.83 -10.00 -0.95
N ASN A 482 13.33 -10.29 0.25
CA ASN A 482 13.07 -9.55 1.48
C ASN A 482 13.78 -8.18 1.58
N GLY A 483 14.09 -7.54 0.44
CA GLY A 483 14.56 -6.16 0.38
C GLY A 483 15.94 -5.93 1.00
N LEU A 484 16.83 -6.92 0.85
CA LEU A 484 18.23 -6.85 1.22
C LEU A 484 19.13 -7.41 0.10
N LEU A 485 20.39 -6.99 0.08
CA LEU A 485 21.42 -7.63 -0.73
C LEU A 485 22.78 -7.62 -0.02
N SER A 486 23.67 -8.54 -0.40
CA SER A 486 24.98 -8.71 0.24
C SER A 486 26.09 -9.06 -0.76
N LEU A 487 27.35 -8.87 -0.35
CA LEU A 487 28.52 -9.12 -1.21
C LEU A 487 29.25 -10.44 -0.94
N ASP A 488 28.97 -11.07 0.19
CA ASP A 488 29.67 -12.24 0.72
C ASP A 488 28.85 -13.53 0.58
N THR A 489 27.61 -13.55 1.10
CA THR A 489 26.71 -14.71 0.98
C THR A 489 25.25 -14.26 0.96
N GLY A 490 24.39 -15.00 0.26
CA GLY A 490 22.96 -14.73 0.25
C GLY A 490 22.27 -14.97 1.59
N ASP A 491 21.20 -14.23 1.81
CA ASP A 491 20.35 -14.31 2.99
C ASP A 491 18.87 -14.15 2.61
N ARG A 492 18.00 -14.84 3.37
CA ARG A 492 16.55 -14.88 3.15
C ARG A 492 15.75 -14.39 4.34
N SER A 493 16.39 -13.75 5.32
CA SER A 493 15.71 -13.34 6.54
C SER A 493 14.61 -12.33 6.23
N TYR A 494 13.39 -12.61 6.66
CA TYR A 494 12.23 -11.70 6.55
C TYR A 494 11.98 -10.90 7.85
N THR A 495 12.48 -11.40 8.98
CA THR A 495 12.28 -10.78 10.30
C THR A 495 13.26 -9.62 10.50
N HIS A 496 12.81 -8.42 10.16
CA HIS A 496 13.62 -7.21 10.28
C HIS A 496 13.84 -6.79 11.74
N LYS A 497 15.01 -6.20 12.01
CA LYS A 497 15.45 -5.76 13.34
C LYS A 497 16.25 -4.46 13.23
N ALA A 498 16.30 -3.71 14.34
CA ALA A 498 17.19 -2.55 14.42
C ALA A 498 18.65 -2.94 14.14
N LEU A 499 19.38 -2.05 13.47
CA LEU A 499 20.80 -2.23 13.19
C LEU A 499 21.65 -1.64 14.34
N PRO A 500 22.80 -2.26 14.68
CA PRO A 500 23.34 -3.46 14.05
C PRO A 500 22.61 -4.74 14.52
N CYS A 501 22.19 -5.55 13.57
CA CYS A 501 21.64 -6.88 13.81
C CYS A 501 22.80 -7.89 13.77
N ARG A 502 23.48 -8.07 14.91
CA ARG A 502 24.59 -9.04 15.06
C ARG A 502 24.10 -10.45 15.41
N ASP A 503 23.02 -10.54 16.17
CA ASP A 503 22.49 -11.81 16.67
C ASP A 503 21.58 -12.52 15.65
N GLY A 504 21.26 -11.87 14.53
CA GLY A 504 20.36 -12.37 13.49
C GLY A 504 21.02 -13.16 12.37
N GLY A 505 22.36 -13.23 12.33
CA GLY A 505 23.08 -13.97 11.29
C GLY A 505 23.08 -13.30 9.90
N LEU A 506 22.75 -12.01 9.80
CA LEU A 506 22.88 -11.28 8.54
C LEU A 506 24.33 -11.35 8.03
N PRO A 507 24.53 -11.44 6.69
CA PRO A 507 25.85 -11.37 6.09
C PRO A 507 26.59 -10.08 6.48
N ALA A 508 27.91 -10.13 6.47
CA ALA A 508 28.73 -9.07 7.04
C ALA A 508 28.66 -7.77 6.24
N TYR A 509 28.43 -7.85 4.92
CA TYR A 509 28.40 -6.69 4.01
C TYR A 509 27.04 -6.61 3.34
N THR A 510 26.05 -6.14 4.10
CA THR A 510 24.64 -6.19 3.72
C THR A 510 24.07 -4.78 3.55
N LEU A 511 23.37 -4.57 2.44
CA LEU A 511 22.52 -3.41 2.18
C LEU A 511 21.08 -3.79 2.43
N LEU A 512 20.35 -2.90 3.09
CA LEU A 512 18.97 -3.08 3.48
C LEU A 512 18.17 -1.90 2.94
N PRO A 513 17.91 -1.82 1.62
CA PRO A 513 17.09 -0.75 1.05
C PRO A 513 15.68 -0.74 1.60
N PHE A 514 15.12 -1.91 1.91
CA PHE A 514 13.78 -2.06 2.48
C PHE A 514 13.59 -3.43 3.13
N TRP A 515 14.33 -3.72 4.21
CA TRP A 515 14.31 -5.05 4.80
C TRP A 515 13.03 -5.31 5.60
N CYS A 516 12.20 -6.21 5.08
CA CYS A 516 11.01 -6.77 5.72
C CYS A 516 10.53 -8.02 4.95
N ASP A 517 9.39 -8.57 5.36
CA ASP A 517 8.74 -9.75 4.77
C ASP A 517 8.03 -9.39 3.45
N LEU A 518 8.69 -9.64 2.32
CA LEU A 518 8.27 -9.24 0.97
C LEU A 518 8.02 -10.47 0.09
N TYR A 519 7.16 -10.31 -0.91
CA TYR A 519 6.64 -11.40 -1.71
C TYR A 519 6.38 -10.97 -3.15
N ILE A 520 6.56 -11.90 -4.09
CA ILE A 520 6.16 -11.75 -5.48
C ILE A 520 4.98 -12.68 -5.73
N TYR A 521 3.82 -12.10 -6.03
CA TYR A 521 2.59 -12.85 -6.30
C TYR A 521 2.53 -13.30 -7.75
N LYS A 522 2.14 -14.57 -7.95
CA LYS A 522 1.88 -15.14 -9.27
C LYS A 522 0.87 -14.30 -10.06
N ASP A 523 1.08 -14.21 -11.37
CA ASP A 523 0.21 -13.53 -12.33
C ASP A 523 0.09 -12.01 -12.09
N THR A 524 0.97 -11.42 -11.26
CA THR A 524 1.09 -9.98 -11.02
C THR A 524 2.38 -9.41 -11.64
N PRO A 525 2.46 -8.11 -11.98
CA PRO A 525 3.62 -7.52 -12.65
C PRO A 525 4.80 -7.27 -11.71
N GLN A 526 5.06 -8.21 -10.81
CA GLN A 526 6.03 -8.09 -9.73
C GLN A 526 7.32 -8.81 -10.08
N GLY A 527 8.42 -8.30 -9.51
CA GLY A 527 9.74 -8.88 -9.71
C GLY A 527 10.86 -8.02 -9.16
N ILE A 528 12.06 -8.57 -9.31
CA ILE A 528 13.31 -7.87 -9.02
C ILE A 528 14.11 -7.85 -10.30
N TYR A 529 14.62 -6.67 -10.64
CA TYR A 529 15.31 -6.41 -11.89
C TYR A 529 16.64 -5.74 -11.60
N TYR A 530 17.61 -5.92 -12.49
CA TYR A 530 18.83 -5.14 -12.44
C TYR A 530 19.21 -4.61 -13.82
N GLU A 531 20.01 -3.57 -13.83
CA GLU A 531 20.61 -3.00 -15.03
C GLU A 531 22.01 -2.52 -14.68
N ILE A 532 22.96 -2.73 -15.60
CA ILE A 532 24.26 -2.08 -15.55
C ILE A 532 24.31 -1.04 -16.66
N THR A 533 24.47 0.22 -16.28
CA THR A 533 24.54 1.35 -17.21
C THR A 533 25.93 1.96 -17.22
N GLY A 534 26.22 2.80 -18.22
CA GLY A 534 27.51 3.48 -18.37
C GLY A 534 28.60 2.60 -19.00
N GLN A 535 29.83 3.10 -18.95
CA GLN A 535 31.02 2.43 -19.48
C GLN A 535 32.16 2.59 -18.48
N ALA A 536 33.08 1.63 -18.43
CA ALA A 536 34.22 1.70 -17.50
C ALA A 536 35.02 2.99 -17.73
N PRO A 537 35.46 3.70 -16.67
CA PRO A 537 35.37 3.37 -15.24
C PRO A 537 34.19 4.04 -14.51
N SER A 538 33.09 4.35 -15.22
CA SER A 538 31.92 5.06 -14.70
C SER A 538 30.65 4.29 -15.00
N ARG A 539 30.62 3.02 -14.57
CA ARG A 539 29.42 2.17 -14.62
C ARG A 539 28.58 2.32 -13.35
N SER A 540 27.28 2.04 -13.48
CA SER A 540 26.35 2.01 -12.36
C SER A 540 25.56 0.70 -12.41
N LEU A 541 25.53 -0.02 -11.29
CA LEU A 541 24.65 -1.16 -11.08
C LEU A 541 23.42 -0.65 -10.35
N CYS A 542 22.25 -0.83 -10.97
CA CYS A 542 20.96 -0.56 -10.37
C CYS A 542 20.24 -1.88 -10.10
N VAL A 543 19.69 -2.06 -8.90
CA VAL A 543 18.82 -3.19 -8.57
C VAL A 543 17.49 -2.61 -8.09
N GLU A 544 16.39 -3.02 -8.71
CA GLU A 544 15.06 -2.47 -8.49
C GLU A 544 14.09 -3.58 -8.08
N TRP A 545 13.31 -3.32 -7.04
CA TRP A 545 12.25 -4.19 -6.55
C TRP A 545 10.91 -3.55 -6.86
N TYR A 546 10.01 -4.36 -7.41
CA TYR A 546 8.58 -4.08 -7.49
C TYR A 546 7.83 -5.29 -6.94
N VAL A 547 7.51 -5.27 -5.66
CA VAL A 547 7.05 -6.42 -4.87
C VAL A 547 5.92 -6.03 -3.91
N SER A 548 5.24 -6.99 -3.30
CA SER A 548 4.23 -6.73 -2.25
C SER A 548 4.66 -7.28 -0.89
N ARG A 549 3.90 -6.98 0.16
CA ARG A 549 4.10 -7.59 1.47
C ARG A 549 3.64 -9.05 1.45
N TYR A 550 4.33 -9.91 2.19
CA TYR A 550 3.78 -11.24 2.49
C TYR A 550 2.43 -11.12 3.20
N GLY A 551 1.44 -11.89 2.72
CA GLY A 551 0.08 -11.89 3.23
C GLY A 551 -0.80 -10.71 2.80
N ASP A 552 -0.27 -9.74 2.04
CA ASP A 552 -1.04 -8.61 1.51
C ASP A 552 -0.57 -8.22 0.10
N SER A 553 -1.20 -8.83 -0.92
CA SER A 553 -0.94 -8.54 -2.33
C SER A 553 -1.20 -7.09 -2.74
N THR A 554 -1.99 -6.34 -1.97
CA THR A 554 -2.31 -4.94 -2.27
C THR A 554 -1.29 -3.95 -1.70
N GLN A 555 -0.39 -4.42 -0.84
CA GLN A 555 0.62 -3.60 -0.20
C GLN A 555 1.93 -3.58 -1.01
N TYR A 556 1.97 -2.76 -2.07
CA TYR A 556 3.10 -2.63 -2.98
C TYR A 556 4.28 -1.80 -2.43
N TYR A 557 5.47 -2.20 -2.88
CA TYR A 557 6.75 -1.56 -2.61
C TYR A 557 7.56 -1.49 -3.91
N HIS A 558 7.99 -0.29 -4.23
CA HIS A 558 8.76 0.07 -5.41
C HIS A 558 9.94 0.95 -5.01
N PHE A 559 11.12 0.36 -5.05
CA PHE A 559 12.36 0.99 -4.64
C PHE A 559 13.55 0.43 -5.40
N LEU A 560 14.64 1.19 -5.47
CA LEU A 560 15.88 0.73 -6.09
C LEU A 560 17.11 1.11 -5.29
N VAL A 561 18.18 0.37 -5.55
CA VAL A 561 19.54 0.59 -5.07
C VAL A 561 20.41 0.96 -6.26
N VAL A 562 21.26 1.98 -6.10
CA VAL A 562 22.30 2.37 -7.07
C VAL A 562 23.67 2.23 -6.42
N LEU A 563 24.57 1.54 -7.12
CA LEU A 563 25.97 1.36 -6.77
C LEU A 563 26.83 1.80 -7.96
N GLU A 564 27.77 2.71 -7.75
CA GLU A 564 28.56 3.30 -8.83
C GLU A 564 30.04 2.94 -8.73
N GLU A 565 30.61 2.55 -9.87
CA GLU A 565 32.02 2.19 -10.00
C GLU A 565 32.95 3.33 -9.56
N ALA A 566 32.58 4.57 -9.91
CA ALA A 566 33.34 5.76 -9.58
C ALA A 566 33.16 6.23 -8.12
N ARG A 567 32.23 5.64 -7.35
CA ARG A 567 31.91 6.03 -5.97
C ARG A 567 31.91 4.80 -5.03
N PRO A 568 33.07 4.16 -4.80
CA PRO A 568 33.14 3.01 -3.91
C PRO A 568 32.70 3.37 -2.49
N ASN A 569 32.09 2.42 -1.77
CA ASN A 569 31.50 2.59 -0.43
C ASN A 569 30.24 3.46 -0.34
N ILE A 570 29.85 4.13 -1.42
CA ILE A 570 28.64 4.95 -1.46
C ILE A 570 27.52 4.16 -2.12
N VAL A 571 26.40 4.05 -1.43
CA VAL A 571 25.16 3.47 -1.95
C VAL A 571 24.06 4.51 -1.93
N THR A 572 23.20 4.49 -2.95
CA THR A 572 22.00 5.33 -3.01
C THR A 572 20.75 4.45 -3.07
N TYR A 573 19.80 4.69 -2.17
CA TYR A 573 18.46 4.14 -2.22
C TYR A 573 17.49 5.19 -2.76
N LYS A 574 16.54 4.77 -3.59
CA LYS A 574 15.47 5.62 -4.10
C LYS A 574 14.13 4.92 -3.90
N TYR A 575 13.15 5.67 -3.39
CA TYR A 575 11.79 5.19 -3.15
C TYR A 575 10.82 5.85 -4.11
N PHE A 576 10.11 5.05 -4.88
CA PHE A 576 9.08 5.53 -5.82
C PHE A 576 7.71 5.39 -5.18
N GLU A 577 7.42 4.23 -4.60
CA GLU A 577 6.19 3.96 -3.89
C GLU A 577 6.43 2.94 -2.78
N ALA A 578 5.90 3.19 -1.59
CA ALA A 578 5.88 2.21 -0.50
C ALA A 578 4.66 2.53 0.35
N LEU A 579 3.62 1.68 0.31
CA LEU A 579 2.32 2.06 0.86
C LEU A 579 2.34 2.32 2.38
N ASP A 580 3.14 1.56 3.15
CA ASP A 580 3.36 1.83 4.58
C ASP A 580 4.52 2.78 4.87
N LYS A 581 5.22 3.25 3.82
CA LYS A 581 6.36 4.18 3.90
C LYS A 581 7.50 3.66 4.79
N GLY A 582 7.59 2.35 5.00
CA GLY A 582 8.59 1.72 5.85
C GLY A 582 8.22 1.63 7.33
N ALA A 583 6.94 1.80 7.69
CA ALA A 583 6.45 1.69 9.07
C ALA A 583 6.76 0.34 9.75
N LYS A 584 7.03 -0.72 8.95
CA LYS A 584 7.35 -2.07 9.43
C LYS A 584 8.52 -2.67 8.65
N CYS A 585 9.61 -1.93 8.55
CA CYS A 585 10.84 -2.38 7.89
C CYS A 585 12.09 -1.79 8.57
N THR A 586 13.26 -2.27 8.15
CA THR A 586 14.57 -1.67 8.46
C THR A 586 15.21 -1.17 7.18
N ILE A 587 15.69 0.07 7.21
CA ILE A 587 16.39 0.70 6.10
C ILE A 587 17.78 1.13 6.56
N GLY A 588 18.81 0.66 5.87
CA GLY A 588 20.18 0.95 6.26
C GLY A 588 21.22 0.13 5.52
N ALA A 589 22.41 0.05 6.11
CA ALA A 589 23.51 -0.79 5.69
C ALA A 589 24.21 -1.36 6.94
N GLN A 590 24.79 -2.55 6.81
CA GLN A 590 25.55 -3.19 7.88
C GLN A 590 26.87 -3.76 7.35
N GLY A 591 27.93 -3.48 8.10
CA GLY A 591 29.28 -3.98 7.95
C GLY A 591 29.68 -4.88 9.13
N PRO A 592 30.85 -5.55 9.08
CA PRO A 592 31.33 -6.37 10.19
C PRO A 592 31.54 -5.57 11.48
N ASN A 593 31.97 -4.30 11.37
CA ASN A 593 32.37 -3.46 12.50
C ASN A 593 31.49 -2.21 12.68
N GLY A 594 30.42 -2.06 11.90
CA GLY A 594 29.57 -0.87 11.95
C GLY A 594 28.25 -1.07 11.23
N ALA A 595 27.30 -0.19 11.46
CA ALA A 595 26.05 -0.15 10.72
C ALA A 595 25.54 1.28 10.62
N GLN A 596 24.78 1.54 9.58
CA GLN A 596 24.09 2.81 9.35
C GLN A 596 22.60 2.52 9.24
N GLN A 597 21.81 2.99 10.21
CA GLN A 597 20.37 2.88 10.19
C GLN A 597 19.75 4.24 9.83
N TRP A 598 19.00 4.28 8.73
CA TRP A 598 18.21 5.46 8.38
C TRP A 598 16.79 5.37 8.94
N SER A 599 16.18 4.19 8.89
CA SER A 599 14.83 3.93 9.41
C SER A 599 14.73 2.56 10.07
N TYR A 600 13.97 2.47 11.14
CA TYR A 600 13.50 1.22 11.74
C TYR A 600 12.10 1.45 12.28
N ASN A 601 11.12 0.71 11.74
CA ASN A 601 9.71 0.85 12.06
C ASN A 601 9.20 2.30 12.03
N GLN A 602 9.59 3.06 10.99
CA GLN A 602 9.21 4.46 10.81
C GLN A 602 8.78 4.72 9.37
N ALA A 603 7.61 5.38 9.24
CA ALA A 603 6.99 5.77 7.97
C ALA A 603 7.74 6.94 7.29
N LYS A 604 8.97 6.71 6.80
CA LYS A 604 9.86 7.72 6.21
C LYS A 604 10.13 7.56 4.71
N ALA A 605 9.99 6.35 4.16
CA ALA A 605 10.24 6.04 2.76
C ALA A 605 9.09 6.52 1.86
N LEU A 606 8.92 7.84 1.76
CA LEU A 606 7.93 8.48 0.91
C LEU A 606 8.36 8.45 -0.57
N PRO A 607 7.41 8.50 -1.52
CA PRO A 607 7.71 8.72 -2.93
C PRO A 607 8.65 9.92 -3.14
N GLY A 608 9.72 9.72 -3.91
CA GLY A 608 10.71 10.74 -4.23
C GLY A 608 11.78 10.95 -3.16
N VAL A 609 11.79 10.17 -2.08
CA VAL A 609 12.89 10.19 -1.10
C VAL A 609 14.07 9.40 -1.63
N GLN A 610 15.27 9.97 -1.53
CA GLN A 610 16.52 9.24 -1.72
C GLN A 610 17.35 9.25 -0.44
N VAL A 611 18.08 8.17 -0.20
CA VAL A 611 18.98 8.01 0.93
C VAL A 611 20.35 7.63 0.40
N VAL A 612 21.37 8.41 0.73
CA VAL A 612 22.76 8.14 0.37
C VAL A 612 23.47 7.70 1.64
N ILE A 613 24.05 6.50 1.62
CA ILE A 613 24.82 5.96 2.74
C ILE A 613 26.27 5.82 2.27
N ASP A 614 27.18 6.45 3.01
CA ASP A 614 28.61 6.23 2.86
C ASP A 614 29.06 5.24 3.94
N THR A 615 29.31 4.00 3.52
CA THR A 615 29.72 2.90 4.40
C THR A 615 31.16 3.04 4.90
N TRP A 616 31.96 3.95 4.33
CA TRP A 616 33.31 4.23 4.77
C TRP A 616 33.34 5.31 5.87
N SER A 617 32.71 6.46 5.62
CA SER A 617 32.62 7.53 6.64
C SER A 617 31.56 7.25 7.71
N GLY A 618 30.62 6.35 7.42
CA GLY A 618 29.46 6.06 8.26
C GLY A 618 28.35 7.10 8.17
N SER A 619 28.41 8.03 7.19
CA SER A 619 27.41 9.07 7.04
C SER A 619 26.15 8.55 6.33
N VAL A 620 25.01 9.12 6.73
CA VAL A 620 23.69 8.87 6.14
C VAL A 620 23.08 10.22 5.80
N ALA A 621 22.81 10.45 4.53
CA ALA A 621 22.20 11.67 4.04
C ALA A 621 20.87 11.37 3.35
N GLN A 622 19.84 12.14 3.69
CA GLN A 622 18.55 12.10 3.02
C GLN A 622 18.46 13.25 2.01
N GLY A 623 17.89 12.98 0.85
CA GLY A 623 17.53 13.98 -0.14
C GLY A 623 16.20 13.63 -0.83
N THR A 624 15.87 14.39 -1.87
CA THR A 624 14.70 14.13 -2.70
C THR A 624 15.07 14.08 -4.19
N PHE A 625 14.26 13.39 -4.99
CA PHE A 625 14.37 13.34 -6.43
C PHE A 625 12.95 13.37 -7.06
N PRO A 626 12.81 13.87 -8.30
CA PRO A 626 11.52 13.88 -8.98
C PRO A 626 11.08 12.46 -9.33
N VAL A 627 9.84 12.11 -8.98
CA VAL A 627 9.17 10.89 -9.46
C VAL A 627 8.35 11.27 -10.68
N HIS A 628 8.62 10.65 -11.82
CA HIS A 628 7.79 10.79 -13.01
C HIS A 628 6.84 9.58 -13.04
N ASN A 629 5.53 9.85 -12.92
CA ASN A 629 4.47 8.86 -13.04
C ASN A 629 4.26 8.42 -14.48
#